data_AF-A0AAQ4QH19-F1
#
_entry.id   AF-A0AAQ4QH19-F1
#
_cell.length_a   1.000
_cell.length_b   1.000
_cell.length_c   1.000
_cell.angle_alpha   90.00
_cell.angle_beta   90.00
_cell.angle_gamma   90.00
#
_symmetry.space_group_name_H-M   'P 1'
#
loop_
_entity.id
_entity.type
_entity.pdbx_description
1 polymer ?
#
loop_
_entity_poly.entity_id
_entity_poly.type
_entity_poly.pdbx_seq_one_letter_code
_entity_poly.pdbx_strand_id
1 'polypeptide(L)'
;MYIRVSYDTKPDNLLHLMVKDWQLELPTLLTSVHGGLQNFDLQPKLKQVFGKGLIKAAVTTGAWIFTGGVNTGVIRHVGEALSLKARPKSSSGTYGLPFKYFWLFFPGLGQGVPLVCMIVEGGPNVISIALERLRDDPPVPVVVCDGSGPASDIISFAHKFSEDGGMINDDVREQLLVTIQKTFNYIKSQSRQILLMVMECMKKRELVSRRVN
;
A
#
# COMPACT_ATOMS: atom_id res chain seq x y z
N MET A 1 11.85 16.07 14.26
CA MET A 1 11.95 15.34 15.54
C MET A 1 11.66 13.88 15.24
N TYR A 2 12.46 12.96 15.77
CA TYR A 2 12.24 11.51 15.64
C TYR A 2 12.44 10.86 17.01
N ILE A 3 11.81 9.71 17.23
CA ILE A 3 12.03 8.87 18.40
C ILE A 3 12.48 7.49 17.93
N ARG A 4 13.44 6.88 18.64
CA ARG A 4 13.80 5.48 18.46
C ARG A 4 13.11 4.68 19.56
N VAL A 5 12.43 3.60 19.16
CA VAL A 5 11.71 2.72 20.08
C VAL A 5 12.20 1.28 19.93
N SER A 6 12.08 0.50 20.99
CA SER A 6 12.40 -0.93 20.96
C SER A 6 11.32 -1.71 20.21
N TYR A 7 11.66 -2.87 19.63
CA TYR A 7 10.73 -3.68 18.84
C TYR A 7 9.59 -4.29 19.67
N ASP A 8 9.79 -4.41 20.98
CA ASP A 8 8.83 -4.90 21.99
C ASP A 8 8.06 -3.76 22.70
N THR A 9 8.28 -2.51 22.28
CA THR A 9 7.54 -1.35 22.84
C THR A 9 6.06 -1.56 22.61
N LYS A 10 5.27 -1.44 23.69
CA LYS A 10 3.83 -1.59 23.61
C LYS A 10 3.22 -0.54 22.66
N PRO A 11 2.40 -0.98 21.69
CA PRO A 11 1.43 -0.19 20.98
C PRO A 11 0.91 1.12 21.58
N ASP A 12 0.23 0.99 22.70
CA ASP A 12 -0.50 2.08 23.35
C ASP A 12 0.45 3.22 23.75
N ASN A 13 1.72 2.91 24.00
CA ASN A 13 2.73 3.92 24.32
C ASN A 13 3.08 4.77 23.10
N LEU A 14 3.11 4.19 21.89
CA LEU A 14 3.36 4.97 20.67
C LEU A 14 2.14 5.85 20.34
N LEU A 15 0.94 5.31 20.48
CA LEU A 15 -0.28 6.10 20.31
C LEU A 15 -0.33 7.27 21.31
N HIS A 16 -0.03 7.00 22.59
CA HIS A 16 0.04 8.03 23.62
C HIS A 16 1.04 9.12 23.24
N LEU A 17 2.26 8.75 22.84
CA LEU A 17 3.28 9.69 22.39
C LEU A 17 2.79 10.54 21.22
N MET A 18 2.18 9.90 20.20
CA MET A 18 1.67 10.59 19.02
C MET A 18 0.57 11.61 19.36
N VAL A 19 -0.38 11.25 20.21
CA VAL A 19 -1.55 12.08 20.49
C VAL A 19 -1.28 13.11 21.59
N LYS A 20 -0.58 12.71 22.65
CA LYS A 20 -0.34 13.56 23.84
C LYS A 20 0.90 14.41 23.68
N ASP A 21 2.03 13.80 23.37
CA ASP A 21 3.31 14.51 23.33
C ASP A 21 3.52 15.24 22.00
N TRP A 22 3.18 14.59 20.88
CA TRP A 22 3.30 15.17 19.54
C TRP A 22 2.05 15.94 19.10
N GLN A 23 1.01 15.97 19.95
CA GLN A 23 -0.22 16.74 19.74
C GLN A 23 -0.91 16.45 18.39
N LEU A 24 -0.84 15.20 17.94
CA LEU A 24 -1.50 14.78 16.70
C LEU A 24 -2.98 14.50 16.95
N GLU A 25 -3.84 15.01 16.06
CA GLU A 25 -5.25 14.64 16.04
C GLU A 25 -5.43 13.17 15.65
N LEU A 26 -6.36 12.48 16.31
CA LEU A 26 -6.68 11.09 16.01
C LEU A 26 -7.13 10.95 14.55
N PRO A 27 -6.63 9.94 13.82
CA PRO A 27 -6.98 9.75 12.42
C PRO A 27 -8.39 9.17 12.28
N THR A 28 -9.10 9.58 11.23
CA THR A 28 -10.34 8.90 10.83
C THR A 28 -10.12 7.81 9.77
N LEU A 29 -8.90 7.71 9.23
CA LEU A 29 -8.48 6.74 8.23
C LEU A 29 -6.97 6.53 8.35
N LEU A 30 -6.52 5.30 8.18
CA LEU A 30 -5.11 4.94 8.10
C LEU A 30 -4.82 4.51 6.66
N THR A 31 -3.78 5.07 6.05
CA THR A 31 -3.34 4.67 4.70
C THR A 31 -1.88 4.24 4.75
N SER A 32 -1.60 2.97 4.45
CA SER A 32 -0.23 2.51 4.26
C SER A 32 0.15 2.57 2.78
N VAL A 33 1.35 3.06 2.46
CA VAL A 33 1.85 3.11 1.08
C VAL A 33 3.03 2.15 0.91
N HIS A 34 2.90 1.22 -0.04
CA HIS A 34 3.89 0.20 -0.37
C HIS A 34 4.21 0.24 -1.88
N GLY A 35 5.41 -0.20 -2.26
CA GLY A 35 5.86 -0.06 -3.63
C GLY A 35 7.33 -0.39 -3.85
N GLY A 36 7.86 0.07 -4.98
CA GLY A 36 9.27 -0.08 -5.33
C GLY A 36 10.22 0.44 -4.25
N LEU A 37 11.23 -0.37 -3.90
CA LEU A 37 12.28 0.00 -2.95
C LEU A 37 13.42 0.79 -3.61
N GLN A 38 13.70 0.47 -4.88
CA GLN A 38 14.68 1.17 -5.69
C GLN A 38 14.08 2.45 -6.26
N ASN A 39 14.92 3.43 -6.60
CA ASN A 39 14.44 4.66 -7.22
C ASN A 39 13.92 4.37 -8.63
N PHE A 40 12.73 4.89 -8.90
CA PHE A 40 12.08 4.88 -10.20
C PHE A 40 11.41 6.23 -10.44
N ASP A 41 11.10 6.51 -11.70
CA ASP A 41 10.33 7.69 -12.09
C ASP A 41 8.94 7.28 -12.56
N LEU A 42 7.93 7.85 -11.90
CA LEU A 42 6.55 7.75 -12.37
C LEU A 42 6.37 8.66 -13.59
N GLN A 43 5.52 8.23 -14.52
CA GLN A 43 5.08 9.10 -15.61
C GLN A 43 4.53 10.43 -15.03
N PRO A 44 4.83 11.59 -15.64
CA PRO A 44 4.49 12.90 -15.05
C PRO A 44 3.01 13.05 -14.66
N LYS A 45 2.09 12.58 -15.53
CA LYS A 45 0.65 12.57 -15.26
C LYS A 45 0.32 11.73 -14.03
N LEU A 46 0.86 10.51 -13.97
CA LEU A 46 0.61 9.58 -12.87
C LEU A 46 1.17 10.10 -11.54
N LYS A 47 2.38 10.66 -11.55
CA LYS A 47 2.98 11.33 -10.39
C LYS A 47 2.10 12.45 -9.85
N GLN A 48 1.54 13.25 -10.74
CA GLN A 48 0.64 14.34 -10.39
C GLN A 48 -0.68 13.83 -9.80
N VAL A 49 -1.31 12.83 -10.43
CA VAL A 49 -2.57 12.23 -9.95
C VAL A 49 -2.37 11.54 -8.61
N PHE A 50 -1.32 10.74 -8.47
CA PHE A 50 -0.93 10.07 -7.22
C PHE A 50 -0.71 11.09 -6.10
N GLY A 51 0.17 12.08 -6.30
CA GLY A 51 0.49 13.07 -5.29
C GLY A 51 -0.73 13.91 -4.89
N LYS A 52 -1.49 14.42 -5.87
CA LYS A 52 -2.71 15.20 -5.57
C LYS A 52 -3.76 14.35 -4.87
N GLY A 53 -3.97 13.12 -5.30
CA GLY A 53 -4.95 12.19 -4.73
C GLY A 53 -4.63 11.85 -3.27
N LEU A 54 -3.37 11.49 -3.00
CA LEU A 54 -2.90 11.14 -1.65
C LEU A 54 -3.05 12.33 -0.69
N ILE A 55 -2.59 13.52 -1.10
CA ILE A 55 -2.69 14.73 -0.27
C ILE A 55 -4.15 15.15 -0.08
N LYS A 56 -4.97 15.07 -1.14
CA LYS A 56 -6.40 15.38 -1.03
C LYS A 56 -7.09 14.45 -0.05
N ALA A 57 -6.83 13.14 -0.12
CA ALA A 57 -7.39 12.16 0.82
C ALA A 57 -6.99 12.50 2.26
N ALA A 58 -5.69 12.65 2.54
CA ALA A 58 -5.19 12.95 3.88
C ALA A 58 -5.78 14.24 4.47
N VAL A 59 -5.86 15.32 3.68
CA VAL A 59 -6.41 16.60 4.15
C VAL A 59 -7.93 16.55 4.32
N THR A 60 -8.64 15.87 3.42
CA THR A 60 -10.12 15.87 3.44
C THR A 60 -10.68 14.99 4.55
N THR A 61 -10.02 13.87 4.84
CA THR A 61 -10.51 12.94 5.86
C THR A 61 -9.77 13.11 7.19
N GLY A 62 -8.60 13.74 7.23
CA GLY A 62 -7.72 13.66 8.40
C GLY A 62 -7.03 12.28 8.48
N ALA A 63 -6.71 11.68 7.33
CA ALA A 63 -6.01 10.39 7.30
C ALA A 63 -4.54 10.56 7.72
N TRP A 64 -4.03 9.57 8.44
CA TRP A 64 -2.59 9.42 8.63
C TRP A 64 -1.99 8.54 7.52
N ILE A 65 -0.84 8.95 6.98
CA ILE A 65 -0.12 8.21 5.94
C ILE A 65 1.09 7.51 6.58
N PHE A 66 1.11 6.18 6.50
CA PHE A 66 2.21 5.36 6.99
C PHE A 66 3.06 4.83 5.85
N THR A 67 4.38 4.91 6.01
CA THR A 67 5.32 4.42 5.01
C THR A 67 6.60 3.88 5.66
N GLY A 68 7.45 3.20 4.88
CA GLY A 68 8.71 2.62 5.39
C GLY A 68 9.77 3.64 5.86
N GLY A 69 9.56 4.95 5.66
CA GLY A 69 10.42 6.01 6.23
C GLY A 69 11.78 6.23 5.55
N VAL A 70 12.19 5.36 4.64
CA VAL A 70 13.44 5.52 3.87
C VAL A 70 13.16 6.31 2.60
N ASN A 71 13.92 7.37 2.31
CA ASN A 71 13.72 8.25 1.15
C ASN A 71 14.19 7.61 -0.18
N THR A 72 13.64 6.45 -0.52
CA THR A 72 13.91 5.73 -1.77
C THR A 72 12.61 5.22 -2.39
N GLY A 73 12.63 4.99 -3.71
CA GLY A 73 11.51 4.42 -4.45
C GLY A 73 10.19 5.14 -4.23
N VAL A 74 9.12 4.42 -3.88
CA VAL A 74 7.78 5.00 -3.71
C VAL A 74 7.74 6.07 -2.60
N ILE A 75 8.56 5.94 -1.56
CA ILE A 75 8.56 6.84 -0.41
C ILE A 75 9.09 8.23 -0.79
N ARG A 76 10.03 8.30 -1.75
CA ARG A 76 10.48 9.57 -2.33
C ARG A 76 9.32 10.33 -2.96
N HIS A 77 8.49 9.66 -3.76
CA HIS A 77 7.32 10.29 -4.40
C HIS A 77 6.28 10.76 -3.38
N VAL A 78 6.09 10.01 -2.28
CA VAL A 78 5.24 10.45 -1.15
C VAL A 78 5.80 11.71 -0.49
N GLY A 79 7.11 11.72 -0.19
CA GLY A 79 7.79 12.87 0.42
C GLY A 79 7.73 14.12 -0.46
N GLU A 80 7.92 13.97 -1.78
CA GLU A 80 7.75 15.06 -2.74
C GLU A 80 6.31 15.60 -2.77
N ALA A 81 5.31 14.71 -2.78
CA ALA A 81 3.91 15.12 -2.75
C ALA A 81 3.55 15.91 -1.47
N LEU A 82 4.09 15.49 -0.32
CA LEU A 82 3.90 16.17 0.96
C LEU A 82 4.64 17.51 1.03
N SER A 83 5.79 17.64 0.35
CA SER A 83 6.59 18.86 0.35
C SER A 83 5.97 20.00 -0.46
N LEU A 84 5.10 19.69 -1.44
CA LEU A 84 4.45 20.69 -2.31
C LEU A 84 3.34 21.49 -1.61
N LYS A 85 2.88 21.07 -0.43
CA LYS A 85 1.99 21.88 0.41
C LYS A 85 2.72 22.24 1.70
N ALA A 86 2.84 23.54 2.00
CA ALA A 86 3.31 24.00 3.30
C ALA A 86 2.52 23.28 4.40
N ARG A 87 3.25 22.51 5.23
CA ARG A 87 2.81 21.75 6.41
C ARG A 87 1.29 21.61 6.52
N PRO A 88 0.68 20.51 6.06
CA PRO A 88 -0.68 20.21 6.49
C PRO A 88 -0.72 20.30 8.02
N LYS A 89 -1.68 21.06 8.56
CA LYS A 89 -2.03 20.99 9.99
C LYS A 89 -2.61 19.63 10.39
N SER A 90 -2.71 18.69 9.44
CA SER A 90 -2.93 17.27 9.68
C SER A 90 -1.60 16.53 9.72
N SER A 91 -1.47 15.69 10.74
CA SER A 91 -0.40 14.75 11.16
C SER A 91 0.16 13.84 10.05
N SER A 92 0.57 14.40 8.91
CA SER A 92 1.17 13.65 7.80
C SER A 92 2.66 13.45 8.08
N GLY A 93 2.96 12.81 9.19
CA GLY A 93 4.31 12.36 9.51
C GLY A 93 4.58 11.01 8.85
N THR A 94 5.78 10.82 8.31
CA THR A 94 6.21 9.51 7.85
C THR A 94 6.69 8.70 9.06
N TYR A 95 5.94 7.67 9.46
CA TYR A 95 6.30 6.84 10.63
C TYR A 95 6.83 5.48 10.17
N GLY A 96 8.15 5.27 10.29
CA GLY A 96 8.84 4.03 9.89
C GLY A 96 8.74 2.92 10.93
N LEU A 97 7.57 2.30 11.08
CA LEU A 97 7.36 1.12 11.93
C LEU A 97 7.12 -0.15 11.09
N PRO A 98 7.52 -1.35 11.55
CA PRO A 98 7.18 -2.59 10.89
C PRO A 98 5.65 -2.82 10.92
N PHE A 99 5.03 -2.85 9.74
CA PHE A 99 3.57 -2.84 9.56
C PHE A 99 2.81 -4.02 10.19
N LYS A 100 3.46 -5.16 10.43
CA LYS A 100 2.83 -6.34 11.05
C LYS A 100 2.27 -6.07 12.45
N TYR A 101 2.73 -5.00 13.10
CA TYR A 101 2.28 -4.59 14.43
C TYR A 101 1.22 -3.49 14.40
N PHE A 102 0.79 -3.02 13.23
CA PHE A 102 -0.09 -1.84 13.10
C PHE A 102 -1.51 -2.07 13.62
N TRP A 103 -2.07 -3.27 13.39
CA TRP A 103 -3.30 -3.72 14.05
C TRP A 103 -3.15 -3.84 15.57
N LEU A 104 -1.93 -4.16 16.04
CA LEU A 104 -1.60 -4.18 17.45
C LEU A 104 -1.39 -2.77 18.02
N PHE A 105 -1.01 -1.76 17.21
CA PHE A 105 -0.72 -0.37 17.63
C PHE A 105 -1.96 0.41 18.10
N PHE A 106 -3.16 0.03 17.64
CA PHE A 106 -4.39 0.76 17.91
C PHE A 106 -5.57 -0.09 18.43
N PRO A 107 -5.40 -1.03 19.38
CA PRO A 107 -6.54 -1.80 19.91
C PRO A 107 -7.47 -0.88 20.71
N GLY A 108 -6.93 0.21 21.27
CA GLY A 108 -7.64 1.19 22.10
C GLY A 108 -8.19 2.43 21.37
N LEU A 109 -7.98 2.56 20.05
CA LEU A 109 -8.54 3.67 19.26
C LEU A 109 -9.99 3.39 18.81
N GLY A 110 -10.57 2.29 19.31
CA GLY A 110 -11.88 1.79 18.96
C GLY A 110 -11.82 0.87 17.75
N GLN A 111 -12.55 -0.25 17.83
CA GLN A 111 -13.00 -0.96 16.64
C GLN A 111 -13.61 0.07 15.66
N GLY A 112 -12.89 0.56 14.63
CA GLY A 112 -13.54 1.50 13.72
C GLY A 112 -12.70 2.37 12.81
N VAL A 113 -11.41 2.64 13.07
CA VAL A 113 -10.62 3.42 12.10
C VAL A 113 -10.21 2.51 10.93
N PRO A 114 -10.73 2.72 9.70
CA PRO A 114 -10.40 1.88 8.57
C PRO A 114 -8.92 2.00 8.20
N LEU A 115 -8.33 0.88 7.78
CA LEU A 115 -7.01 0.83 7.17
C LEU A 115 -7.15 0.53 5.68
N VAL A 116 -6.40 1.22 4.84
CA VAL A 116 -6.29 0.95 3.40
C VAL A 116 -4.82 0.82 3.03
N CYS A 117 -4.49 -0.19 2.23
CA CYS A 117 -3.16 -0.39 1.67
C CYS A 117 -3.12 0.15 0.24
N MET A 118 -2.18 1.03 -0.06
CA MET A 118 -1.94 1.54 -1.41
C MET A 118 -0.66 0.95 -1.99
N ILE A 119 -0.74 0.44 -3.23
CA ILE A 119 0.37 -0.15 -3.97
C ILE A 119 0.71 0.72 -5.18
N VAL A 120 1.99 1.11 -5.28
CA VAL A 120 2.54 1.90 -6.40
C VAL A 120 3.87 1.29 -6.84
N GLU A 121 4.00 0.94 -8.12
CA GLU A 121 5.13 0.18 -8.64
C GLU A 121 5.29 -1.15 -7.86
N GLY A 122 6.47 -1.74 -7.83
CA GLY A 122 6.82 -2.87 -7.00
C GLY A 122 7.38 -4.05 -7.77
N GLY A 123 8.29 -4.76 -7.11
CA GLY A 123 8.66 -6.12 -7.49
C GLY A 123 7.74 -7.17 -6.86
N PRO A 124 8.10 -8.47 -6.95
CA PRO A 124 7.29 -9.57 -6.46
C PRO A 124 6.92 -9.50 -4.96
N ASN A 125 7.79 -8.92 -4.13
CA ASN A 125 7.53 -8.72 -2.71
C ASN A 125 6.33 -7.78 -2.44
N VAL A 126 5.98 -6.90 -3.38
CA VAL A 126 4.80 -6.04 -3.23
C VAL A 126 3.51 -6.84 -3.45
N ILE A 127 3.55 -7.88 -4.28
CA ILE A 127 2.43 -8.82 -4.46
C ILE A 127 2.20 -9.63 -3.18
N SER A 128 3.26 -10.07 -2.51
CA SER A 128 3.10 -10.77 -1.21
C SER A 128 2.53 -9.84 -0.13
N ILE A 129 2.94 -8.57 -0.09
CA ILE A 129 2.34 -7.56 0.80
C ILE A 129 0.84 -7.41 0.51
N ALA A 130 0.43 -7.31 -0.76
CA ALA A 130 -0.98 -7.23 -1.14
C ALA A 130 -1.77 -8.43 -0.60
N LEU A 131 -1.23 -9.63 -0.81
CA LEU A 131 -1.86 -10.88 -0.37
C LEU A 131 -1.97 -10.95 1.16
N GLU A 132 -0.92 -10.58 1.89
CA GLU A 132 -0.93 -10.53 3.34
C GLU A 132 -1.99 -9.56 3.87
N ARG A 133 -2.08 -8.35 3.29
CA ARG A 133 -3.08 -7.34 3.66
C ARG A 133 -4.51 -7.84 3.43
N LEU A 134 -4.75 -8.51 2.31
CA LEU A 134 -6.05 -9.14 2.03
C LEU A 134 -6.35 -10.30 2.98
N ARG A 135 -5.33 -10.96 3.54
CA ARG A 135 -5.47 -12.08 4.49
C ARG A 135 -5.53 -11.67 5.96
N ASP A 136 -5.26 -10.41 6.28
CA ASP A 136 -5.43 -9.89 7.63
C ASP A 136 -6.87 -10.10 8.14
N ASP A 137 -7.05 -10.07 9.45
CA ASP A 137 -8.35 -10.16 10.12
C ASP A 137 -8.56 -8.93 11.03
N PRO A 138 -9.44 -7.98 10.66
CA PRO A 138 -10.24 -7.96 9.44
C PRO A 138 -9.41 -7.69 8.17
N PRO A 139 -9.86 -8.12 6.98
CA PRO A 139 -9.15 -7.90 5.71
C PRO A 139 -8.93 -6.42 5.40
N VAL A 140 -7.74 -6.08 4.90
CA VAL A 140 -7.40 -4.69 4.52
C VAL A 140 -7.66 -4.47 3.03
N PRO A 141 -8.51 -3.50 2.65
CA PRO A 141 -8.66 -3.10 1.25
C PRO A 141 -7.35 -2.66 0.62
N VAL A 142 -7.10 -3.09 -0.62
CA VAL A 142 -5.90 -2.76 -1.40
C VAL A 142 -6.28 -1.87 -2.58
N VAL A 143 -5.66 -0.70 -2.68
CA VAL A 143 -5.77 0.23 -3.80
C VAL A 143 -4.50 0.14 -4.65
N VAL A 144 -4.64 -0.26 -5.91
CA VAL A 144 -3.54 -0.40 -6.85
C VAL A 144 -3.51 0.79 -7.81
N CYS A 145 -2.34 1.40 -7.94
CA CYS A 145 -2.08 2.48 -8.89
C CYS A 145 -1.75 1.86 -10.26
N ASP A 146 -2.74 1.81 -11.15
CA ASP A 146 -2.63 1.14 -12.46
C ASP A 146 -1.67 1.92 -13.39
N GLY A 147 -0.76 1.21 -14.07
CA GLY A 147 0.29 1.78 -14.92
C GLY A 147 1.47 2.37 -14.14
N SER A 148 1.57 2.11 -12.83
CA SER A 148 2.67 2.61 -12.01
C SER A 148 3.90 1.71 -12.00
N GLY A 149 3.80 0.46 -12.48
CA GLY A 149 4.93 -0.44 -12.59
C GLY A 149 4.63 -1.94 -12.50
N PRO A 150 5.67 -2.78 -12.42
CA PRO A 150 5.60 -4.22 -12.64
C PRO A 150 4.54 -4.96 -11.79
N ALA A 151 4.63 -4.86 -10.46
CA ALA A 151 3.69 -5.55 -9.57
C ALA A 151 2.29 -4.95 -9.63
N SER A 152 2.17 -3.61 -9.63
CA SER A 152 0.88 -2.93 -9.71
C SER A 152 0.13 -3.27 -11.00
N ASP A 153 0.83 -3.38 -12.11
CA ASP A 153 0.23 -3.63 -13.42
C ASP A 153 -0.20 -5.09 -13.56
N ILE A 154 0.55 -6.03 -12.97
CA ILE A 154 0.15 -7.45 -12.88
C ILE A 154 -1.13 -7.60 -12.04
N ILE A 155 -1.20 -6.96 -10.87
CA ILE A 155 -2.41 -7.03 -10.02
C ILE A 155 -3.59 -6.35 -10.73
N SER A 156 -3.36 -5.19 -11.37
CA SER A 156 -4.41 -4.46 -12.10
C SER A 156 -4.93 -5.25 -13.30
N PHE A 157 -4.04 -5.92 -14.04
CA PHE A 157 -4.41 -6.83 -15.13
C PHE A 157 -5.27 -7.98 -14.60
N ALA A 158 -4.83 -8.67 -13.54
CA ALA A 158 -5.60 -9.76 -12.95
C ALA A 158 -6.99 -9.30 -12.48
N HIS A 159 -7.09 -8.14 -11.82
CA HIS A 159 -8.36 -7.57 -11.41
C HIS A 159 -9.27 -7.19 -12.59
N LYS A 160 -8.69 -6.71 -13.70
CA LYS A 160 -9.46 -6.35 -14.90
C LYS A 160 -10.13 -7.56 -15.55
N PHE A 161 -9.48 -8.72 -15.51
CA PHE A 161 -9.93 -9.95 -16.16
C PHE A 161 -10.48 -11.00 -15.19
N SER A 162 -10.61 -10.66 -13.90
CA SER A 162 -11.31 -11.51 -12.93
C SER A 162 -12.81 -11.21 -12.92
N GLU A 163 -13.59 -12.29 -12.93
CA GLU A 163 -15.04 -12.28 -12.80
C GLU A 163 -15.46 -12.11 -11.33
N ASP A 164 -16.77 -11.99 -11.09
CA ASP A 164 -17.32 -11.99 -9.74
C ASP A 164 -16.94 -13.27 -8.99
N GLY A 165 -16.50 -13.13 -7.73
CA GLY A 165 -15.91 -14.23 -6.97
C GLY A 165 -14.42 -14.49 -7.26
N GLY A 166 -13.78 -13.69 -8.13
CA GLY A 166 -12.33 -13.72 -8.32
C GLY A 166 -11.82 -14.75 -9.32
N MET A 167 -12.71 -15.38 -10.08
CA MET A 167 -12.36 -16.41 -11.04
C MET A 167 -11.65 -15.78 -12.25
N ILE A 168 -10.56 -16.42 -12.69
CA ILE A 168 -9.83 -16.07 -13.91
C ILE A 168 -9.75 -17.32 -14.78
N ASN A 169 -10.18 -17.20 -16.03
CA ASN A 169 -10.17 -18.30 -17.00
C ASN A 169 -8.74 -18.75 -17.36
N ASP A 170 -8.62 -19.92 -17.98
CA ASP A 170 -7.33 -20.56 -18.21
C ASP A 170 -6.45 -19.78 -19.20
N ASP A 171 -7.05 -19.20 -20.26
CA ASP A 171 -6.32 -18.38 -21.25
C ASP A 171 -5.66 -17.15 -20.60
N VAL A 172 -6.43 -16.41 -19.79
CA VAL A 172 -5.92 -15.23 -19.04
C VAL A 172 -4.89 -15.67 -18.01
N ARG A 173 -5.07 -16.84 -17.37
CA ARG A 173 -4.10 -17.38 -16.41
C ARG A 173 -2.76 -17.70 -17.08
N GLU A 174 -2.77 -18.29 -18.28
CA GLU A 174 -1.56 -18.52 -19.07
C GLU A 174 -0.91 -17.21 -19.50
N GLN A 175 -1.70 -16.22 -19.93
CA GLN A 175 -1.20 -14.90 -20.26
C GLN A 175 -0.55 -14.21 -19.05
N LEU A 176 -1.16 -14.30 -17.87
CA LEU A 176 -0.59 -13.80 -16.61
C LEU A 176 0.73 -14.49 -16.30
N LEU A 177 0.82 -15.81 -16.44
CA LEU A 177 2.07 -16.55 -16.21
C LEU A 177 3.21 -16.05 -17.12
N VAL A 178 2.92 -15.91 -18.42
CA VAL A 178 3.88 -15.39 -19.40
C VAL A 178 4.29 -13.95 -19.09
N THR A 179 3.32 -13.12 -18.69
CA THR A 179 3.56 -11.73 -18.28
C THR A 179 4.49 -11.68 -17.06
N ILE A 180 4.18 -12.43 -16.01
CA ILE A 180 5.01 -12.53 -14.79
C ILE A 180 6.44 -12.98 -15.13
N GLN A 181 6.59 -14.02 -15.97
CA GLN A 181 7.90 -14.52 -16.39
C GLN A 181 8.73 -13.44 -17.07
N LYS A 182 8.14 -12.71 -18.02
CA LYS A 182 8.82 -11.64 -18.76
C LYS A 182 9.12 -10.44 -17.86
N THR A 183 8.16 -10.02 -17.05
CA THR A 183 8.25 -8.83 -16.22
C THR A 183 9.31 -8.95 -15.13
N PHE A 184 9.44 -10.12 -14.49
CA PHE A 184 10.42 -10.33 -13.41
C PHE A 184 11.65 -11.13 -13.82
N ASN A 185 11.75 -11.53 -15.08
CA ASN A 185 12.80 -12.42 -15.60
C ASN A 185 12.93 -13.72 -14.76
N TYR A 186 11.77 -14.32 -14.46
CA TYR A 186 11.67 -15.49 -13.59
C TYR A 186 11.48 -16.79 -14.38
N ILE A 187 11.99 -17.88 -13.82
CA ILE A 187 11.70 -19.22 -14.37
C ILE A 187 10.24 -19.61 -14.11
N LYS A 188 9.77 -20.66 -14.80
CA LYS A 188 8.38 -21.11 -14.74
C LYS A 188 7.90 -21.44 -13.33
N SER A 189 8.74 -22.03 -12.48
CA SER A 189 8.39 -22.38 -11.10
C SER A 189 8.19 -21.14 -10.21
N GLN A 190 9.12 -20.18 -10.25
CA GLN A 190 8.99 -18.90 -9.54
C GLN A 190 7.75 -18.14 -10.01
N SER A 191 7.53 -18.08 -11.32
CA SER A 191 6.39 -17.36 -11.90
C SER A 191 5.05 -17.99 -11.54
N ARG A 192 4.99 -19.32 -11.42
CA ARG A 192 3.82 -20.04 -10.89
C ARG A 192 3.53 -19.64 -9.43
N GLN A 193 4.55 -19.46 -8.59
CA GLN A 193 4.33 -19.01 -7.20
C GLN A 193 3.75 -17.59 -7.16
N ILE A 194 4.27 -16.67 -7.99
CA ILE A 194 3.71 -15.32 -8.09
C ILE A 194 2.27 -15.35 -8.62
N LEU A 195 2.01 -16.15 -9.66
CA LEU A 195 0.67 -16.33 -10.21
C LEU A 195 -0.31 -16.82 -9.14
N LEU A 196 0.08 -17.80 -8.31
CA LEU A 196 -0.76 -18.29 -7.21
C LEU A 196 -1.08 -17.19 -6.21
N MET A 197 -0.11 -16.32 -5.86
CA MET A 197 -0.38 -15.17 -4.99
C MET A 197 -1.35 -14.17 -5.63
N VAL A 198 -1.18 -13.86 -6.91
CA VAL A 198 -2.07 -12.96 -7.65
C VAL A 198 -3.50 -13.52 -7.70
N MET A 199 -3.64 -14.80 -8.04
CA MET A 199 -4.94 -15.50 -8.07
C MET A 199 -5.61 -15.51 -6.69
N GLU A 200 -4.82 -15.69 -5.64
CA GLU A 200 -5.32 -15.66 -4.26
C GLU A 200 -5.77 -14.25 -3.85
N CYS A 201 -5.07 -13.19 -4.27
CA CYS A 201 -5.56 -11.81 -4.09
C CYS A 201 -6.93 -11.63 -4.76
N MET A 202 -7.14 -12.22 -5.94
CA MET A 202 -8.40 -12.07 -6.68
C MET A 202 -9.58 -12.78 -6.00
N LYS A 203 -9.37 -13.76 -5.12
CA LYS A 203 -10.47 -14.32 -4.32
C LYS A 203 -11.18 -13.30 -3.42
N LYS A 204 -10.50 -12.18 -3.11
CA LYS A 204 -11.05 -11.02 -2.39
C LYS A 204 -11.10 -9.79 -3.30
N ARG A 205 -11.46 -9.98 -4.57
CA ARG A 205 -11.47 -8.96 -5.62
C ARG A 205 -12.20 -7.69 -5.21
N GLU A 206 -13.32 -7.82 -4.49
CA GLU A 206 -14.14 -6.71 -3.98
C GLU A 206 -13.38 -5.76 -3.05
N LEU A 207 -12.31 -6.26 -2.41
CA LEU A 207 -11.41 -5.47 -1.57
C LEU A 207 -10.20 -4.92 -2.35
N VAL A 208 -10.04 -5.28 -3.63
CA VAL A 208 -9.00 -4.76 -4.50
C VAL A 208 -9.60 -3.72 -5.43
N SER A 209 -9.16 -2.46 -5.33
CA SER A 209 -9.56 -1.41 -6.27
C SER A 209 -8.37 -1.00 -7.12
N ARG A 210 -8.54 -1.02 -8.44
CA ARG A 210 -7.63 -0.35 -9.37
C ARG A 210 -8.06 1.10 -9.57
N ARG A 211 -7.11 2.04 -9.46
CA ARG A 211 -7.32 3.45 -9.80
C ARG A 211 -6.54 3.78 -11.06
N VAL A 212 -7.28 4.09 -12.12
CA VAL A 212 -6.76 4.47 -13.45
C VAL A 212 -6.60 5.98 -13.53
N ASN A 213 -5.60 6.41 -14.30
CA ASN A 213 -5.36 7.78 -14.77
C ASN A 213 -6.53 8.45 -15.51
#